data_AF-A0A3N9VK31-F1
#
_entry.id   AF-A0A3N9VK31-F1
#
_cell.length_a   1.000
_cell.length_b   1.000
_cell.length_c   1.000
_cell.angle_alpha   90.00
_cell.angle_beta   90.00
_cell.angle_gamma   90.00
#
_symmetry.space_group_name_H-M   'P 1'
#
loop_
_entity.id
_entity.type
_entity.pdbx_description
1 polymer ?
#
loop_
_entity_poly.entity_id
_entity_poly.type
_entity_poly.pdbx_seq_one_letter_code
_entity_poly.pdbx_strand_id
1 'polypeptide(L)'
;MAAIQAGSGKLNESLRLFAEAESLVGGDIDLTADYALGIIGAQNRNNALLNDAFAWFARVHEMAPQNTLYLQNFAITLFYAGNYAEAWKKLAEATPRCAEIDQNFVAELQSKMPRP
;
A
#
# COMPACT_ATOMS: atom_id res chain seq x y z
N MET A 1 -15.76 -14.18 -10.56
CA MET A 1 -15.12 -14.58 -9.29
C MET A 1 -13.58 -14.43 -9.27
N ALA A 2 -12.92 -14.01 -10.35
CA ALA A 2 -11.44 -13.90 -10.40
C ALA A 2 -10.83 -12.66 -9.71
N ALA A 3 -11.57 -11.54 -9.62
CA ALA A 3 -11.05 -10.31 -9.00
C ALA A 3 -10.85 -10.40 -7.48
N ILE A 4 -11.62 -11.26 -6.80
CA ILE A 4 -11.56 -11.41 -5.34
C ILE A 4 -10.35 -12.26 -4.93
N GLN A 5 -10.02 -13.32 -5.68
CA GLN A 5 -8.86 -14.17 -5.40
C GLN A 5 -7.52 -13.43 -5.61
N ALA A 6 -7.43 -12.58 -6.64
CA ALA A 6 -6.26 -11.74 -6.88
C ALA A 6 -6.03 -10.70 -5.75
N GLY A 7 -7.11 -10.27 -5.08
CA GLY A 7 -7.04 -9.39 -3.92
C GLY A 7 -6.60 -10.12 -2.65
N SER A 8 -7.09 -11.34 -2.41
CA SER A 8 -6.80 -12.10 -1.18
C SER A 8 -5.34 -12.56 -1.08
N GLY A 9 -4.70 -12.92 -2.19
CA GLY A 9 -3.26 -13.27 -2.18
C GLY A 9 -2.38 -12.09 -1.79
N LYS A 10 -2.64 -10.92 -2.40
CA LYS A 10 -1.96 -9.66 -2.09
C LYS A 10 -2.27 -9.15 -0.70
N LEU A 11 -3.50 -9.37 -0.22
CA LEU A 11 -3.88 -9.03 1.14
C LEU A 11 -3.00 -9.78 2.13
N ASN A 12 -2.85 -11.11 1.97
CA ASN A 12 -2.06 -11.93 2.89
C ASN A 12 -0.57 -11.60 2.90
N GLU A 13 0.01 -11.33 1.73
CA GLU A 13 1.42 -10.95 1.62
C GLU A 13 1.67 -9.56 2.22
N SER A 14 0.78 -8.61 1.91
CA SER A 14 0.81 -7.27 2.51
C SER A 14 0.63 -7.33 4.04
N LEU A 15 -0.31 -8.14 4.56
CA LEU A 15 -0.50 -8.42 6.00
C LEU A 15 0.78 -8.92 6.69
N ARG A 16 1.55 -9.80 6.03
CA ARG A 16 2.82 -10.29 6.56
C ARG A 16 3.89 -9.19 6.61
N LEU A 17 3.95 -8.36 5.59
CA LEU A 17 4.89 -7.23 5.50
C LEU A 17 4.56 -6.14 6.53
N PHE A 18 3.28 -5.98 6.92
CA PHE A 18 2.89 -5.06 7.99
C PHE A 18 3.35 -5.51 9.37
N ALA A 19 3.26 -6.81 9.68
CA ALA A 19 3.79 -7.32 10.95
C ALA A 19 5.30 -7.06 11.07
N GLU A 20 6.03 -7.10 9.95
CA GLU A 20 7.45 -6.75 9.91
C GLU A 20 7.67 -5.24 10.08
N ALA A 21 6.85 -4.41 9.43
CA ALA A 21 6.92 -2.96 9.56
C ALA A 21 6.52 -2.47 10.97
N GLU A 22 5.53 -3.09 11.62
CA GLU A 22 5.11 -2.81 13.00
C GLU A 22 6.28 -3.05 13.97
N SER A 23 7.03 -4.14 13.76
CA SER A 23 8.24 -4.46 14.52
C SER A 23 9.38 -3.46 14.31
N LEU A 24 9.41 -2.73 13.19
CA LEU A 24 10.46 -1.76 12.84
C LEU A 24 10.14 -0.34 13.31
N VAL A 25 8.85 0.04 13.33
CA VAL A 25 8.44 1.42 13.65
C VAL A 25 8.27 1.63 15.16
N GLY A 26 8.01 0.57 15.93
CA GLY A 26 8.01 0.62 17.40
C GLY A 26 6.91 1.50 18.00
N GLY A 27 5.85 0.86 18.50
CA GLY A 27 4.79 1.49 19.29
C GLY A 27 3.52 1.83 18.49
N ASP A 28 2.37 1.42 19.03
CA ASP A 28 0.96 1.81 18.75
C ASP A 28 0.46 1.95 17.29
N ILE A 29 1.26 1.64 16.28
CA ILE A 29 0.87 1.76 14.86
C ILE A 29 0.42 0.40 14.34
N ASP A 30 -0.90 0.19 14.30
CA ASP A 30 -1.51 -0.99 13.69
C ASP A 30 -1.61 -0.82 12.17
N LEU A 31 -0.49 -1.07 11.49
CA LEU A 31 -0.41 -1.01 10.03
C LEU A 31 -1.32 -2.04 9.35
N THR A 32 -1.69 -3.10 10.07
CA THR A 32 -2.56 -4.18 9.61
C THR A 32 -4.00 -3.67 9.49
N ALA A 33 -4.49 -2.95 10.50
CA ALA A 33 -5.81 -2.33 10.52
C ALA A 33 -5.94 -1.22 9.46
N ASP A 34 -4.94 -0.35 9.32
CA ASP A 34 -4.98 0.78 8.39
C ASP A 34 -5.02 0.35 6.92
N TYR A 35 -4.28 -0.70 6.57
CA TYR A 35 -4.35 -1.28 5.24
C TYR A 35 -5.69 -1.96 4.97
N ALA A 36 -6.20 -2.74 5.94
CA ALA A 36 -7.52 -3.34 5.81
C ALA A 36 -8.58 -2.26 5.58
N LEU A 37 -8.51 -1.13 6.29
CA LEU A 37 -9.37 0.04 6.07
C LEU A 37 -9.20 0.64 4.68
N GLY A 38 -7.98 0.80 4.19
CA GLY A 38 -7.70 1.31 2.84
C GLY A 38 -8.26 0.41 1.73
N ILE A 39 -8.10 -0.91 1.86
CA ILE A 39 -8.63 -1.88 0.91
C ILE A 39 -10.16 -1.95 0.97
N ILE A 40 -10.74 -2.00 2.16
CA ILE A 40 -12.21 -1.98 2.36
C ILE A 40 -12.79 -0.67 1.83
N GLY A 41 -12.13 0.46 2.09
CA GLY A 41 -12.49 1.77 1.58
C GLY A 41 -12.49 1.80 0.05
N ALA A 42 -11.42 1.31 -0.58
CA ALA A 42 -11.33 1.25 -2.03
C ALA A 42 -12.35 0.29 -2.66
N GLN A 43 -12.55 -0.90 -2.10
CA GLN A 43 -13.51 -1.88 -2.61
C GLN A 43 -14.95 -1.39 -2.50
N ASN A 44 -15.30 -0.74 -1.39
CA ASN A 44 -16.65 -0.20 -1.17
C ASN A 44 -16.84 1.22 -1.72
N ARG A 45 -15.81 1.79 -2.37
CA ARG A 45 -15.79 3.20 -2.81
C ARG A 45 -16.15 4.18 -1.68
N ASN A 46 -15.76 3.83 -0.45
CA ASN A 46 -15.99 4.64 0.72
C ASN A 46 -14.81 5.61 0.90
N ASN A 47 -15.02 6.84 0.43
CA ASN A 47 -14.01 7.89 0.49
C ASN A 47 -13.62 8.29 1.92
N ALA A 48 -14.51 8.13 2.91
CA ALA A 48 -14.18 8.43 4.30
C ALA A 48 -13.13 7.45 4.83
N LEU A 49 -13.35 6.14 4.64
CA LEU A 49 -12.40 5.10 5.03
C LEU A 49 -11.07 5.20 4.27
N LEU A 50 -11.13 5.55 2.98
CA LEU A 50 -9.93 5.81 2.17
C LEU A 50 -9.13 7.01 2.69
N ASN A 51 -9.81 8.11 3.03
CA ASN A 51 -9.15 9.30 3.57
C ASN A 51 -8.55 9.05 4.94
N ASP A 52 -9.25 8.30 5.81
CA ASP A 52 -8.72 7.90 7.12
C ASP A 52 -7.46 7.05 6.95
N ALA A 53 -7.48 6.06 6.04
CA ALA A 53 -6.30 5.28 5.71
C ALA A 53 -5.15 6.15 5.18
N PHE A 54 -5.43 7.10 4.27
CA PHE A 54 -4.40 8.00 3.73
C PHE A 54 -3.83 8.98 4.78
N ALA A 55 -4.64 9.46 5.72
CA ALA A 55 -4.17 10.30 6.81
C ALA A 55 -3.21 9.54 7.73
N TRP A 56 -3.54 8.28 8.04
CA TRP A 56 -2.66 7.39 8.79
C TRP A 56 -1.38 7.07 8.04
N PHE A 57 -1.49 6.76 6.75
CA PHE A 57 -0.33 6.60 5.90
C PHE A 57 0.56 7.86 6.03
N ALA A 58 0.05 9.07 5.78
CA ALA A 58 0.86 10.29 5.87
C ALA A 58 1.61 10.43 7.21
N ARG A 59 0.98 10.09 8.34
CA ARG A 59 1.61 10.11 9.67
C ARG A 59 2.76 9.12 9.81
N VAL A 60 2.59 7.89 9.32
CA VAL A 60 3.65 6.87 9.37
C VAL A 60 4.82 7.25 8.44
N HIS A 61 4.55 7.92 7.32
CA HIS A 61 5.61 8.44 6.46
C HIS A 61 6.49 9.47 7.17
N GLU A 62 5.94 10.28 8.09
CA GLU A 62 6.75 11.20 8.91
C GLU A 62 7.66 10.47 9.90
N MET A 63 7.23 9.30 10.40
CA MET A 63 7.98 8.50 11.38
C MET A 63 9.03 7.60 10.73
N ALA A 64 8.71 7.02 9.58
CA ALA A 64 9.55 6.07 8.86
C ALA A 64 9.52 6.32 7.34
N PRO A 65 10.04 7.47 6.85
CA PRO A 65 9.90 7.91 5.46
C PRO A 65 10.58 6.99 4.45
N GLN A 66 11.54 6.17 4.89
CA GLN A 66 12.33 5.27 4.04
C GLN A 66 11.90 3.80 4.17
N ASN A 67 10.79 3.51 4.86
CA ASN A 67 10.31 2.13 4.97
C ASN A 67 9.68 1.70 3.62
N THR A 68 10.40 0.85 2.88
CA THR A 68 10.02 0.35 1.55
C THR A 68 8.64 -0.32 1.56
N LEU A 69 8.36 -1.13 2.59
CA LEU A 69 7.13 -1.90 2.71
C LEU A 69 5.93 -0.99 2.89
N TYR A 70 6.06 0.02 3.74
CA TYR A 70 5.04 1.03 3.95
C TYR A 70 4.73 1.80 2.64
N LEU A 71 5.77 2.23 1.91
CA LEU A 71 5.61 2.98 0.66
C LEU A 71 4.91 2.14 -0.41
N GLN A 72 5.24 0.85 -0.50
CA GLN A 72 4.59 -0.08 -1.39
C GLN A 72 3.11 -0.27 -1.03
N ASN A 73 2.80 -0.40 0.25
CA ASN A 73 1.42 -0.59 0.71
C ASN A 73 0.56 0.65 0.48
N PHE A 74 1.12 1.84 0.69
CA PHE A 74 0.48 3.10 0.30
C PHE A 74 0.22 3.11 -1.22
N ALA A 75 1.19 2.71 -2.04
CA ALA A 75 1.00 2.59 -3.49
C ALA A 75 -0.11 1.60 -3.87
N ILE A 76 -0.24 0.47 -3.16
CA ILE A 76 -1.31 -0.51 -3.36
C ILE A 76 -2.68 0.09 -3.03
N THR A 77 -2.82 0.80 -1.90
CA THR A 77 -4.07 1.47 -1.55
C THR A 77 -4.45 2.53 -2.60
N LEU A 78 -3.47 3.31 -3.07
CA LEU A 78 -3.66 4.28 -4.16
C LEU A 78 -4.08 3.59 -5.47
N PHE A 79 -3.50 2.45 -5.81
CA PHE A 79 -3.90 1.65 -6.98
C PHE A 79 -5.35 1.20 -6.89
N TYR A 80 -5.79 0.67 -5.74
CA TYR A 80 -7.18 0.26 -5.54
C TYR A 80 -8.14 1.46 -5.50
N ALA A 81 -7.68 2.62 -5.04
CA ALA A 81 -8.42 3.89 -5.13
C ALA A 81 -8.49 4.46 -6.55
N GLY A 82 -7.75 3.88 -7.51
CA GLY A 82 -7.66 4.34 -8.90
C GLY A 82 -6.66 5.48 -9.13
N ASN A 83 -5.87 5.86 -8.12
CA ASN A 83 -4.85 6.90 -8.23
C ASN A 83 -3.48 6.31 -8.61
N TYR A 84 -3.37 5.88 -9.87
CA TYR A 84 -2.17 5.21 -10.39
C TYR A 84 -0.94 6.13 -10.44
N ALA A 85 -1.13 7.43 -10.66
CA ALA A 85 -0.04 8.39 -10.74
C ALA A 85 0.67 8.58 -9.40
N GLU A 86 -0.10 8.75 -8.31
CA GLU A 86 0.48 8.80 -6.96
C GLU A 86 1.07 7.45 -6.55
N ALA A 87 0.46 6.32 -6.95
CA ALA A 87 1.04 5.00 -6.71
C ALA A 87 2.46 4.87 -7.29
N TRP A 88 2.67 5.36 -8.52
CA TRP A 88 4.01 5.40 -9.14
C TRP A 88 5.00 6.28 -8.36
N LYS A 89 4.56 7.43 -7.84
CA LYS A 89 5.41 8.30 -7.01
C LYS A 89 5.86 7.59 -5.73
N LYS A 90 4.94 6.89 -5.04
CA LYS A 90 5.27 6.15 -3.81
C LYS A 90 6.23 4.98 -4.06
N LEU A 91 6.09 4.29 -5.19
CA LEU A 91 7.10 3.30 -5.59
C LEU A 91 8.46 3.93 -5.93
N ALA A 92 8.48 5.12 -6.53
CA ALA A 92 9.72 5.84 -6.81
C ALA A 92 10.43 6.26 -5.51
N GLU A 93 9.67 6.69 -4.49
CA GLU A 93 10.19 6.98 -3.14
C GLU A 93 10.82 5.73 -2.48
N ALA A 94 10.31 4.54 -2.78
CA ALA A 94 10.80 3.25 -2.28
C ALA A 94 12.04 2.72 -3.02
N THR A 95 12.46 3.36 -4.11
CA THR A 95 13.48 2.86 -5.04
C THR A 95 14.89 2.62 -4.47
N PRO A 96 15.36 3.25 -3.37
CA PRO A 96 16.64 2.87 -2.75
C PRO A 96 16.72 1.39 -2.33
N ARG A 97 15.57 0.71 -2.16
CA ARG A 97 15.46 -0.71 -1.81
C ARG A 97 14.50 -1.46 -2.75
N CYS A 98 14.55 -1.12 -4.04
CA CYS A 98 13.63 -1.63 -5.06
C CYS A 98 13.53 -3.17 -5.15
N ALA A 99 14.50 -3.91 -4.60
CA ALA A 99 14.49 -5.37 -4.52
C ALA A 99 13.41 -5.95 -3.59
N GLU A 100 12.91 -5.15 -2.62
CA GLU A 100 11.87 -5.54 -1.67
C GLU A 100 10.45 -5.28 -2.20
N ILE A 101 10.32 -4.57 -3.33
CA ILE A 101 9.03 -4.25 -3.94
C ILE A 101 8.50 -5.47 -4.72
N ASP A 102 7.25 -5.84 -4.47
CA ASP A 102 6.56 -6.90 -5.21
C ASP A 102 6.48 -6.56 -6.70
N GLN A 103 7.23 -7.30 -7.50
CA GLN A 103 7.31 -7.14 -8.94
C GLN A 103 5.97 -7.45 -9.64
N ASN A 104 5.12 -8.30 -9.04
CA ASN A 104 3.80 -8.57 -9.58
C ASN A 104 2.90 -7.32 -9.48
N PHE A 105 2.96 -6.62 -8.34
CA PHE A 105 2.25 -5.35 -8.19
C PHE A 105 2.77 -4.30 -9.18
N VAL A 106 4.08 -4.18 -9.37
CA VAL A 106 4.68 -3.27 -10.35
C VAL A 106 4.16 -3.57 -11.77
N ALA A 107 4.12 -4.85 -12.16
CA ALA A 107 3.61 -5.28 -13.46
C ALA A 107 2.11 -4.94 -13.63
N GLU A 108 1.30 -5.12 -12.58
CA GLU A 108 -0.11 -4.75 -12.62
C GLU A 108 -0.35 -3.25 -12.69
N LEU A 109 0.41 -2.46 -11.92
CA LEU A 109 0.36 -1.01 -12.00
C LEU A 109 0.76 -0.54 -13.41
N GLN A 110 1.83 -1.11 -13.98
CA GLN A 110 2.26 -0.84 -15.35
C GLN A 110 1.21 -1.20 -16.41
N SER A 111 0.43 -2.26 -16.18
CA SER A 111 -0.70 -2.65 -17.03
C SER A 111 -1.85 -1.64 -16.98
N LYS A 112 -2.07 -0.97 -15.84
CA LYS A 112 -3.09 0.08 -15.70
C LYS A 112 -2.62 1.45 -16.19
N MET A 113 -1.38 1.79 -15.88
CA MET A 113 -0.75 3.05 -16.25
C MET A 113 0.74 2.76 -16.49
N PRO A 114 1.24 2.92 -17.74
CA PRO A 114 2.67 2.84 -18.02
C PRO A 114 3.44 3.76 -17.08
N ARG A 115 4.65 3.35 -16.69
CA ARG A 115 5.50 4.16 -15.83
C ARG A 115 5.68 5.55 -16.46
N PRO A 116 5.35 6.63 -15.74
CA PRO A 116 5.44 8.00 -16.26
C PRO A 116 6.89 8.44 -16.50
#